data_AF-A0A7C1CB62-F1
#
_entry.id   AF-A0A7C1CB62-F1
#
_cell.length_a   1.000
_cell.length_b   1.000
_cell.length_c   1.000
_cell.angle_alpha   90.00
_cell.angle_beta   90.00
_cell.angle_gamma   90.00
#
_symmetry.space_group_name_H-M   'P 1'
#
loop_
_entity.id
_entity.type
_entity.pdbx_description
1 polymer ?
#
loop_
_entity_poly.entity_id
_entity_poly.type
_entity_poly.pdbx_seq_one_letter_code
_entity_poly.pdbx_strand_id
1 'polypeptide(L)'
;LRRVAELAGMAPYCDYYEEHSVSTDDGRLRPDMIVKLPNNRVIVVDAKAPVDAYLNAVSGDREEDRKAAIENYVGQIRAHMNSLSSKAYWDQFESSPEFVVMYLPGESFFSAAVEHDPKLIEDGSLKRVIIATPTTFIALLKAVAYGWQQAELTKNAEEVSRLGREVYERFAVAMEHFSRTGFHLKKAVETYNESVRSIETRLLHSVRRFKDLGISSKKQLDEIEEIDVRPKKLDADAIE
;
A
#
# COMPACT_ATOMS: atom_id res chain seq x y z
N LEU A 1 18.63 4.03 -19.95
CA LEU A 1 17.73 4.27 -18.80
C LEU A 1 16.58 3.26 -18.73
N ARG A 2 15.66 3.22 -19.70
CA ARG A 2 14.52 2.27 -19.72
C ARG A 2 14.85 0.83 -19.32
N ARG A 3 15.79 0.21 -20.04
CA ARG A 3 16.23 -1.17 -19.79
C ARG A 3 16.77 -1.37 -18.38
N VAL A 4 17.37 -0.34 -17.79
CA VAL A 4 17.92 -0.37 -16.42
C VAL A 4 16.78 -0.34 -15.40
N ALA A 5 15.76 0.47 -15.63
CA ALA A 5 14.54 0.48 -14.81
C ALA A 5 13.76 -0.84 -14.90
N GLU A 6 13.61 -1.42 -16.10
CA GLU A 6 12.99 -2.74 -16.31
C GLU A 6 13.78 -3.85 -15.58
N LEU A 7 15.11 -3.82 -15.61
CA LEU A 7 15.97 -4.76 -14.86
C LEU A 7 15.86 -4.61 -13.33
N ALA A 8 15.50 -3.42 -12.85
CA ALA A 8 15.19 -3.19 -11.45
C ALA A 8 13.79 -3.67 -11.05
N GLY A 9 12.99 -4.18 -12.02
CA GLY A 9 11.63 -4.65 -11.79
C GLY A 9 10.57 -3.54 -11.84
N MET A 10 10.92 -2.34 -12.33
CA MET A 10 10.01 -1.21 -12.38
C MET A 10 9.07 -1.28 -13.58
N ALA A 11 7.79 -0.98 -13.35
CA ALA A 11 6.74 -0.89 -14.34
C ALA A 11 6.66 0.54 -14.93
N PRO A 12 6.70 0.68 -16.28
CA PRO A 12 6.49 1.98 -16.93
C PRO A 12 5.13 2.59 -16.55
N TYR A 13 5.07 3.91 -16.42
CA TYR A 13 3.87 4.71 -16.08
C TYR A 13 3.28 4.51 -14.68
N CYS A 14 3.65 3.42 -13.99
CA CYS A 14 3.38 3.20 -12.57
C CYS A 14 4.52 3.73 -11.71
N ASP A 15 5.74 3.28 -12.01
CA ASP A 15 6.92 3.54 -11.18
C ASP A 15 7.81 4.65 -11.76
N TYR A 16 7.76 4.87 -13.08
CA TYR A 16 8.51 5.94 -13.72
C TYR A 16 7.86 6.47 -15.01
N TYR A 17 8.26 7.68 -15.40
CA TYR A 17 7.88 8.33 -16.67
C TYR A 17 9.14 8.72 -17.45
N GLU A 18 9.10 8.53 -18.76
CA GLU A 18 10.13 8.99 -19.71
C GLU A 18 9.68 10.32 -20.33
N GLU A 19 10.62 11.26 -20.49
CA GLU A 19 10.45 12.53 -21.23
C GLU A 19 9.19 13.37 -20.92
N HIS A 20 8.69 13.35 -19.69
CA HIS A 20 7.55 14.20 -19.32
C HIS A 20 8.00 15.67 -19.38
N SER A 21 7.55 16.41 -20.39
CA SER A 21 7.75 17.86 -20.42
C SER A 21 6.89 18.47 -19.33
N VAL A 22 7.52 18.90 -18.24
CA VAL A 22 6.84 19.68 -17.21
C VAL A 22 6.83 21.11 -17.74
N SER A 23 5.64 21.65 -17.97
CA SER A 23 5.47 23.06 -18.31
C SER A 23 5.42 23.82 -17.00
N THR A 24 6.39 24.70 -16.76
CA THR A 24 6.42 25.57 -15.59
C THR A 24 6.44 27.04 -16.02
N ASP A 25 6.15 27.93 -15.08
CA ASP A 25 6.07 29.38 -15.32
C ASP A 25 7.41 29.98 -15.79
N ASP A 26 8.54 29.30 -15.51
CA ASP A 26 9.90 29.70 -15.90
C ASP A 26 10.46 28.94 -17.13
N GLY A 27 9.65 28.10 -17.79
CA GLY A 27 10.03 27.42 -19.04
C GLY A 27 9.81 25.90 -19.02
N ARG A 28 10.31 25.22 -20.06
CA ARG A 28 10.09 23.78 -20.26
C ARG A 28 11.30 22.98 -19.80
N LEU A 29 11.23 22.37 -18.62
CA LEU A 29 12.23 21.42 -18.13
C LEU A 29 11.82 20.00 -18.51
N ARG A 30 12.79 19.25 -19.02
CA ARG A 30 12.56 17.93 -19.60
C ARG A 30 13.64 16.97 -19.11
N PRO A 31 13.47 16.38 -17.93
CA PRO A 31 14.35 15.32 -17.47
C PRO A 31 14.19 14.08 -18.34
N ASP A 32 15.23 13.25 -18.42
CA ASP A 32 15.19 12.04 -19.22
C ASP A 32 14.26 10.97 -18.60
N MET A 33 14.22 10.90 -17.27
CA MET A 33 13.33 10.01 -16.54
C MET A 33 12.94 10.58 -15.17
N ILE A 34 11.70 10.34 -14.76
CA ILE A 34 11.21 10.64 -13.40
C ILE A 34 10.77 9.33 -12.78
N VAL A 35 11.31 9.00 -11.62
CA VAL A 35 10.97 7.80 -10.85
C VAL A 35 10.16 8.20 -9.63
N LYS A 36 9.03 7.54 -9.38
CA LYS A 36 8.17 7.77 -8.23
C LYS A 36 8.69 7.03 -7.00
N LEU A 37 8.66 7.71 -5.87
CA LEU A 37 9.01 7.19 -4.55
C LEU A 37 7.77 7.04 -3.66
N PRO A 38 7.86 6.29 -2.55
CA PRO A 38 6.84 6.32 -1.50
C PRO A 38 6.57 7.75 -1.00
N ASN A 39 5.42 7.95 -0.37
CA ASN A 39 5.00 9.25 0.18
C ASN A 39 4.93 10.38 -0.87
N ASN A 40 4.57 10.03 -2.11
CA ASN A 40 4.43 10.95 -3.23
C ASN A 40 5.73 11.71 -3.60
N ARG A 41 6.90 11.22 -3.18
CA ARG A 41 8.20 11.82 -3.55
C ARG A 41 8.61 11.38 -4.96
N VAL A 42 9.62 12.05 -5.53
CA VAL A 42 10.16 11.72 -6.85
C VAL A 42 11.68 11.77 -6.87
N ILE A 43 12.29 10.95 -7.73
CA ILE A 43 13.69 11.07 -8.16
C ILE A 43 13.68 11.51 -9.61
N VAL A 44 14.48 12.52 -9.92
CA VAL A 44 14.71 12.96 -11.29
C VAL A 44 16.01 12.38 -11.79
N VAL A 45 16.02 11.88 -13.03
CA VAL A 45 17.20 11.27 -13.66
C VAL A 45 17.53 12.05 -14.93
N ASP A 46 18.77 12.48 -15.03
CA ASP A 46 19.35 13.16 -16.19
C ASP A 46 20.56 12.35 -16.67
N ALA A 47 20.49 11.86 -17.89
CA ALA A 47 21.53 11.10 -18.55
C ALA A 47 22.23 11.98 -19.58
N LYS A 48 23.19 12.77 -19.11
CA LYS A 48 24.12 13.46 -20.00
C LYS A 48 25.53 12.95 -19.79
N ALA A 49 25.95 12.06 -20.68
CA ALA A 49 27.29 11.53 -20.69
C ALA A 49 28.13 12.23 -21.77
N PRO A 50 29.23 12.90 -21.41
CA PRO A 50 30.18 13.41 -22.40
C PRO A 50 31.03 12.24 -22.93
N VAL A 51 30.39 11.29 -23.63
CA VAL A 51 31.01 10.06 -24.14
C VAL A 51 32.19 10.40 -25.05
N ASP A 52 32.04 11.41 -25.90
CA ASP A 52 33.08 11.83 -26.83
C ASP A 52 34.34 12.34 -26.10
N ALA A 53 34.17 13.06 -24.99
CA ALA A 53 35.30 13.57 -24.21
C ALA A 53 36.11 12.42 -23.58
N TYR A 54 35.42 11.39 -23.08
CA TYR A 54 36.08 10.19 -22.56
C TYR A 54 36.75 9.37 -23.66
N LEU A 55 36.10 9.17 -24.80
CA LEU A 55 36.70 8.44 -25.93
C LEU A 55 37.99 9.12 -26.39
N ASN A 56 37.99 10.45 -26.52
CA ASN A 56 39.19 11.21 -26.84
C ASN A 56 40.29 11.05 -25.78
N ALA A 57 39.93 10.96 -24.49
CA ALA A 57 40.88 10.75 -23.41
C ALA A 57 41.56 9.38 -23.46
N VAL A 58 40.87 8.34 -23.92
CA VAL A 58 41.42 6.98 -24.00
C VAL A 58 42.14 6.73 -25.34
N SER A 59 41.74 7.42 -26.41
CA SER A 59 42.27 7.23 -27.76
C SER A 59 43.49 8.09 -28.12
N GLY A 60 43.93 9.00 -27.25
CA GLY A 60 45.10 9.86 -27.52
C GLY A 60 46.41 9.07 -27.66
N ASP A 61 47.22 9.41 -28.67
CA ASP A 61 48.51 8.76 -28.96
C ASP A 61 49.65 9.20 -28.02
N ARG A 62 49.58 10.43 -27.49
CA ARG A 62 50.57 10.97 -26.54
C ARG A 62 49.98 11.09 -25.14
N GLU A 63 50.82 10.85 -24.14
CA GLU A 63 50.42 10.93 -22.73
C GLU A 63 49.91 12.32 -22.33
N GLU A 64 50.50 13.38 -22.87
CA GLU A 64 50.07 14.77 -22.64
C GLU A 64 48.65 15.04 -23.18
N ASP A 65 48.36 14.51 -24.37
CA ASP A 65 47.06 14.66 -25.03
C ASP A 65 45.97 13.89 -24.24
N ARG A 66 46.30 12.69 -23.74
CA ARG A 66 45.43 11.89 -22.86
C ARG A 66 45.10 12.62 -21.56
N LYS A 67 46.11 13.23 -20.92
CA LYS A 67 45.93 13.96 -19.66
C LYS A 67 45.03 15.19 -19.82
N ALA A 68 45.24 15.98 -20.88
CA ALA A 68 44.38 17.13 -21.16
C ALA A 68 42.93 16.70 -21.46
N ALA A 69 42.74 15.60 -22.18
CA ALA A 69 41.43 15.09 -22.50
C ALA A 69 40.68 14.53 -21.28
N ILE A 70 41.35 13.85 -20.34
CA ILE A 70 40.70 13.40 -19.09
C ILE A 70 40.31 14.58 -18.19
N GLU A 71 41.16 15.62 -18.11
CA GLU A 71 40.85 16.86 -17.38
C GLU A 71 39.59 17.54 -17.95
N ASN A 72 39.48 17.61 -19.28
CA ASN A 72 38.29 18.14 -19.96
C ASN A 72 37.04 17.29 -19.67
N TYR A 73 37.14 15.96 -19.74
CA TYR A 73 36.05 15.05 -19.44
C TYR A 73 35.51 15.23 -18.00
N VAL A 74 36.40 15.29 -17.02
CA VAL A 74 36.06 15.52 -15.61
C VAL A 74 35.45 16.90 -15.41
N GLY A 75 36.02 17.92 -16.08
CA GLY A 75 35.47 19.28 -16.08
C GLY A 75 34.04 19.33 -16.60
N GLN A 76 33.71 18.59 -17.66
CA GLN A 76 32.35 18.49 -18.19
C GLN A 76 31.39 17.81 -17.21
N ILE A 77 31.82 16.75 -16.53
CA ILE A 77 31.00 16.10 -15.49
C ILE A 77 30.72 17.07 -14.33
N ARG A 78 31.74 17.77 -13.84
CA ARG A 78 31.60 18.72 -12.73
C ARG A 78 30.69 19.90 -13.12
N ALA A 79 30.83 20.41 -14.35
CA ALA A 79 29.94 21.44 -14.87
C ALA A 79 28.49 20.96 -14.98
N HIS A 80 28.28 19.72 -15.43
CA HIS A 80 26.94 19.14 -15.53
C HIS A 80 26.30 18.93 -14.16
N MET A 81 27.05 18.38 -13.19
CA MET A 81 26.63 18.26 -11.79
C MET A 81 26.19 19.61 -11.19
N ASN A 82 26.98 20.67 -11.40
CA ASN A 82 26.63 22.03 -10.95
C ASN A 82 25.36 22.57 -11.66
N SER A 83 25.18 22.23 -12.94
CA SER A 83 23.96 22.59 -13.68
C SER A 83 22.74 21.87 -13.11
N LEU A 84 22.85 20.59 -12.75
CA LEU A 84 21.75 19.83 -12.16
C LEU A 84 21.39 20.33 -10.77
N SER A 85 22.37 20.73 -9.96
CA SER A 85 22.11 21.28 -8.63
C SER A 85 21.47 22.67 -8.67
N SER A 86 21.78 23.47 -9.71
CA SER A 86 21.23 24.82 -9.89
C SER A 86 19.88 24.84 -10.62
N LYS A 87 19.60 23.84 -11.47
CA LYS A 87 18.27 23.64 -12.04
C LYS A 87 17.32 23.26 -10.91
N ALA A 88 16.41 24.16 -10.60
CA ALA A 88 15.39 24.04 -9.57
C ALA A 88 14.33 22.97 -9.89
N TYR A 89 14.75 21.71 -10.07
CA TYR A 89 13.81 20.58 -10.02
C TYR A 89 13.04 20.60 -8.69
N TRP A 90 13.65 21.14 -7.63
CA TRP A 90 13.08 21.32 -6.29
C TRP A 90 11.81 22.16 -6.23
N ASP A 91 11.71 23.23 -7.03
CA ASP A 91 10.61 24.20 -6.94
C ASP A 91 9.47 23.91 -7.93
N GLN A 92 9.66 22.92 -8.82
CA GLN A 92 8.82 22.70 -10.00
C GLN A 92 7.93 21.45 -9.93
N PHE A 93 8.16 20.59 -8.95
CA PHE A 93 7.29 19.44 -8.69
C PHE A 93 6.43 19.72 -7.47
N GLU A 94 5.15 19.32 -7.53
CA GLU A 94 4.20 19.39 -6.42
C GLU A 94 4.74 18.68 -5.16
N SER A 95 5.59 17.67 -5.38
CA SER A 95 6.50 17.11 -4.38
C SER A 95 7.93 17.36 -4.81
N SER A 96 8.69 18.17 -4.07
CA SER A 96 10.11 18.42 -4.37
C SER A 96 10.85 17.08 -4.48
N PRO A 97 11.71 16.87 -5.50
CA PRO A 97 12.54 15.68 -5.57
C PRO A 97 13.38 15.54 -4.30
N GLU A 98 13.85 14.33 -3.98
CA GLU A 98 14.75 14.14 -2.83
C GLU A 98 16.23 14.36 -3.22
N PHE A 99 16.56 14.04 -4.46
CA PHE A 99 17.84 14.28 -5.15
C PHE A 99 17.67 14.06 -6.66
N VAL A 100 18.67 14.50 -7.41
CA VAL A 100 18.78 14.27 -8.86
C VAL A 100 19.82 13.18 -9.10
N VAL A 101 19.56 12.25 -10.01
CA VAL A 101 20.51 11.25 -10.46
C VAL A 101 21.17 11.72 -11.75
N MET A 102 22.49 11.90 -11.72
CA MET A 102 23.32 12.09 -12.91
C MET A 102 23.78 10.72 -13.40
N TYR A 103 23.20 10.26 -14.51
CA TYR A 103 23.45 8.92 -15.02
C TYR A 103 24.65 8.87 -15.98
N LEU A 104 25.60 7.98 -15.71
CA LEU A 104 26.73 7.65 -16.57
C LEU A 104 26.53 6.25 -17.22
N PRO A 105 26.71 6.09 -18.54
CA PRO A 105 26.29 4.90 -19.28
C PRO A 105 27.18 3.67 -19.07
N GLY A 106 28.27 3.78 -18.32
CA GLY A 106 29.14 2.65 -18.03
C GLY A 106 30.04 2.91 -16.83
N GLU A 107 30.51 1.82 -16.22
CA GLU A 107 31.32 1.87 -15.00
C GLU A 107 32.70 2.51 -15.25
N SER A 108 33.29 2.29 -16.44
CA SER A 108 34.61 2.84 -16.79
C SER A 108 34.63 4.38 -16.84
N PHE A 109 33.53 4.98 -17.27
CA PHE A 109 33.33 6.43 -17.28
C PHE A 109 33.38 6.98 -15.85
N PHE A 110 32.68 6.31 -14.92
CA PHE A 110 32.65 6.70 -13.52
C PHE A 110 34.02 6.51 -12.85
N SER A 111 34.67 5.36 -13.06
CA SER A 111 35.99 5.07 -12.48
C SER A 111 37.02 6.12 -12.88
N ALA A 112 37.11 6.43 -14.19
CA ALA A 112 38.06 7.40 -14.69
C ALA A 112 37.80 8.83 -14.14
N ALA A 113 36.53 9.18 -13.91
CA ALA A 113 36.18 10.48 -13.33
C ALA A 113 36.62 10.58 -11.86
N VAL A 114 36.35 9.53 -11.06
CA VAL A 114 36.67 9.51 -9.62
C VAL A 114 38.16 9.34 -9.36
N GLU A 115 38.88 8.60 -10.21
CA GLU A 115 40.35 8.48 -10.13
C GLU A 115 41.03 9.84 -10.30
N HIS A 116 40.49 10.70 -11.17
CA HIS A 116 41.04 12.02 -11.44
C HIS A 116 40.52 13.10 -10.48
N ASP A 117 39.26 13.00 -10.05
CA ASP A 117 38.64 13.89 -9.05
C ASP A 117 38.03 13.07 -7.91
N PRO A 118 38.83 12.71 -6.88
CA PRO A 118 38.37 11.88 -5.76
C PRO A 118 37.24 12.51 -4.93
N LYS A 119 37.04 13.84 -5.02
CA LYS A 119 35.99 14.56 -4.28
C LYS A 119 34.66 14.58 -5.01
N LEU A 120 34.60 14.07 -6.24
CA LEU A 120 33.42 14.17 -7.09
C LEU A 120 32.15 13.59 -6.44
N ILE A 121 32.27 12.47 -5.73
CA ILE A 121 31.15 11.81 -5.03
C ILE A 121 30.66 12.66 -3.86
N GLU A 122 31.58 13.18 -3.05
CA GLU A 122 31.27 14.01 -1.87
C GLU A 122 30.61 15.33 -2.30
N ASP A 123 31.21 16.02 -3.27
CA ASP A 123 30.71 17.28 -3.82
C ASP A 123 29.31 17.11 -4.45
N GLY A 124 29.07 15.98 -5.14
CA GLY A 124 27.77 15.64 -5.70
C GLY A 124 26.72 15.43 -4.61
N SER A 125 27.05 14.64 -3.59
CA SER A 125 26.15 14.37 -2.45
C SER A 125 25.75 15.65 -1.72
N LEU A 126 26.69 16.55 -1.44
CA LEU A 126 26.42 17.86 -0.82
C LEU A 126 25.49 18.74 -1.68
N LYS A 127 25.54 18.57 -3.00
CA LYS A 127 24.68 19.24 -3.98
C LYS A 127 23.39 18.51 -4.29
N ARG A 128 23.11 17.40 -3.59
CA ARG A 128 21.97 16.51 -3.83
C ARG A 128 21.93 15.98 -5.28
N VAL A 129 23.10 15.73 -5.85
CA VAL A 129 23.28 15.08 -7.16
C VAL A 129 24.01 13.75 -6.94
N ILE A 130 23.31 12.65 -7.13
CA ILE A 130 23.88 11.30 -7.02
C ILE A 130 24.35 10.86 -8.40
N ILE A 131 25.63 10.53 -8.53
CA ILE A 131 26.18 9.95 -9.75
C ILE A 131 25.87 8.46 -9.75
N ALA A 132 25.19 7.98 -10.78
CA ALA A 132 24.84 6.57 -10.90
C ALA A 132 25.27 6.00 -12.26
N THR A 133 25.83 4.81 -12.21
CA THR A 133 26.12 3.93 -13.34
C THR A 133 24.97 2.93 -13.53
N PRO A 134 24.93 2.10 -14.59
CA PRO A 134 23.84 1.14 -14.75
C PRO A 134 23.68 0.23 -13.53
N THR A 135 24.78 -0.24 -12.92
CA THR A 135 24.74 -1.15 -11.78
C THR A 135 24.21 -0.47 -10.53
N THR A 136 24.76 0.71 -10.21
CA THR A 136 24.36 1.46 -9.02
C THR A 136 22.96 2.04 -9.17
N PHE A 137 22.52 2.39 -10.38
CA PHE A 137 21.15 2.79 -10.65
C PHE A 137 20.16 1.63 -10.45
N ILE A 138 20.47 0.41 -10.91
CA ILE A 138 19.65 -0.77 -10.60
C ILE A 138 19.54 -0.98 -9.09
N ALA A 139 20.65 -0.89 -8.36
CA ALA A 139 20.65 -1.05 -6.91
C ALA A 139 19.79 0.01 -6.21
N LEU A 140 19.91 1.27 -6.65
CA LEU A 140 19.10 2.38 -6.16
C LEU A 140 17.60 2.13 -6.39
N LEU A 141 17.22 1.78 -7.62
CA LEU A 141 15.83 1.53 -7.98
C LEU A 141 15.26 0.31 -7.24
N LYS A 142 16.06 -0.75 -7.03
CA LYS A 142 15.66 -1.89 -6.19
C LYS A 142 15.44 -1.48 -4.75
N ALA A 143 16.33 -0.69 -4.16
CA ALA A 143 16.17 -0.19 -2.80
C ALA A 143 14.87 0.65 -2.66
N VAL A 144 14.57 1.48 -3.66
CA VAL A 144 13.31 2.21 -3.76
C VAL A 144 12.11 1.28 -3.83
N ALA A 145 12.15 0.25 -4.69
CA ALA A 145 11.07 -0.72 -4.84
C ALA A 145 10.83 -1.55 -3.57
N TYR A 146 11.89 -1.94 -2.86
CA TYR A 146 11.75 -2.59 -1.54
C TYR A 146 11.10 -1.65 -0.50
N GLY A 147 11.44 -0.35 -0.53
CA GLY A 147 10.78 0.66 0.30
C GLY A 147 9.28 0.77 0.02
N TRP A 148 8.85 0.63 -1.24
CA TRP A 148 7.45 0.59 -1.65
C TRP A 148 6.69 -0.58 -1.01
N GLN A 149 7.22 -1.79 -1.13
CA GLN A 149 6.59 -3.00 -0.60
C GLN A 149 6.38 -2.89 0.91
N GLN A 150 7.33 -2.29 1.63
CA GLN A 150 7.23 -2.12 3.08
C GLN A 150 6.16 -1.08 3.47
N ALA A 151 6.13 0.07 2.80
CA ALA A 151 5.15 1.13 3.08
C ALA A 151 3.71 0.68 2.80
N GLU A 152 3.50 -0.05 1.69
CA GLU A 152 2.20 -0.60 1.33
C GLU A 152 1.73 -1.68 2.32
N LEU A 153 2.64 -2.55 2.77
CA LEU A 153 2.34 -3.53 3.81
C LEU A 153 1.90 -2.88 5.11
N THR A 154 2.56 -1.79 5.54
CA THR A 154 2.18 -1.04 6.74
C THR A 154 0.78 -0.44 6.60
N LYS A 155 0.48 0.25 5.48
CA LYS A 155 -0.83 0.85 5.24
C LYS A 155 -1.95 -0.21 5.19
N ASN A 156 -1.69 -1.34 4.55
CA ASN A 156 -2.66 -2.44 4.48
C ASN A 156 -2.90 -3.07 5.86
N ALA A 157 -1.88 -3.21 6.70
CA ALA A 157 -2.02 -3.73 8.06
C ALA A 157 -2.89 -2.82 8.94
N GLU A 158 -2.73 -1.50 8.83
CA GLU A 158 -3.57 -0.52 9.53
C GLU A 158 -5.03 -0.63 9.10
N GLU A 159 -5.29 -0.75 7.79
CA GLU A 159 -6.64 -0.87 7.26
C GLU A 159 -7.30 -2.21 7.64
N VAL A 160 -6.55 -3.32 7.61
CA VAL A 160 -7.01 -4.62 8.09
C VAL A 160 -7.36 -4.57 9.58
N SER A 161 -6.54 -3.91 10.40
CA SER A 161 -6.84 -3.73 11.84
C SER A 161 -8.11 -2.92 12.06
N ARG A 162 -8.29 -1.83 11.29
CA ARG A 162 -9.49 -0.99 11.35
C ARG A 162 -10.75 -1.77 10.97
N LEU A 163 -10.72 -2.46 9.84
CA LEU A 163 -11.83 -3.29 9.36
C LEU A 163 -12.11 -4.46 10.32
N GLY A 164 -11.07 -5.08 10.88
CA GLY A 164 -11.21 -6.14 11.88
C GLY A 164 -11.96 -5.67 13.12
N ARG A 165 -11.62 -4.48 13.64
CA ARG A 165 -12.35 -3.86 14.77
C ARG A 165 -13.81 -3.58 14.41
N GLU A 166 -14.06 -3.00 13.25
CA GLU A 166 -15.40 -2.68 12.77
C GLU A 166 -16.27 -3.94 12.63
N VAL A 167 -15.72 -5.04 12.11
CA VAL A 167 -16.42 -6.33 12.01
C VAL A 167 -16.73 -6.89 13.39
N TYR A 168 -15.76 -6.86 14.31
CA TYR A 168 -15.95 -7.35 15.68
C TYR A 168 -17.07 -6.58 16.40
N GLU A 169 -17.06 -5.25 16.32
CA GLU A 169 -18.10 -4.39 16.94
C GLU A 169 -19.49 -4.70 16.36
N ARG A 170 -19.61 -4.81 15.03
CA ARG A 170 -20.88 -5.16 14.37
C ARG A 170 -21.36 -6.56 14.77
N PHE A 171 -20.45 -7.52 14.87
CA PHE A 171 -20.76 -8.88 15.27
C PHE A 171 -21.24 -8.93 16.74
N ALA A 172 -20.60 -8.16 17.63
CA ALA A 172 -21.02 -8.06 19.03
C ALA A 172 -22.46 -7.54 19.16
N VAL A 173 -22.81 -6.48 18.41
CA VAL A 173 -24.18 -5.94 18.37
C VAL A 173 -25.18 -6.98 17.85
N ALA A 174 -24.82 -7.70 16.78
CA ALA A 174 -25.67 -8.77 16.25
C ALA A 174 -25.90 -9.88 17.29
N MET A 175 -24.85 -10.30 18.01
CA MET A 175 -24.95 -11.30 19.08
C MET A 175 -25.83 -10.83 20.24
N GLU A 176 -25.81 -9.54 20.59
CA GLU A 176 -26.73 -8.97 21.57
C GLU A 176 -28.19 -9.10 21.12
N HIS A 177 -28.49 -8.77 19.86
CA HIS A 177 -29.83 -8.92 19.29
C HIS A 177 -30.30 -10.38 19.30
N PHE A 178 -29.44 -11.33 18.93
CA PHE A 178 -29.76 -12.76 19.00
C PHE A 178 -29.98 -13.25 20.43
N SER A 179 -29.16 -12.79 21.38
CA SER A 179 -29.31 -13.11 22.80
C SER A 179 -30.66 -12.64 23.34
N ARG A 180 -31.03 -11.39 23.06
CA ARG A 180 -32.34 -10.82 23.42
C ARG A 180 -33.49 -11.59 22.77
N THR A 181 -33.35 -11.94 21.49
CA THR A 181 -34.35 -12.74 20.77
C THR A 181 -34.55 -14.11 21.43
N GLY A 182 -33.47 -14.81 21.77
CA GLY A 182 -33.52 -16.08 22.48
C GLY A 182 -34.21 -15.96 23.85
N PHE A 183 -33.97 -14.87 24.58
CA PHE A 183 -34.66 -14.60 25.84
C PHE A 183 -36.17 -14.42 25.66
N HIS A 184 -36.59 -13.63 24.66
CA HIS A 184 -38.01 -13.40 24.37
C HIS A 184 -38.72 -14.68 23.90
N LEU A 185 -38.07 -15.51 23.09
CA LEU A 185 -38.61 -16.82 22.69
C LEU A 185 -38.81 -17.74 23.89
N LYS A 186 -37.82 -17.79 24.80
CA LYS A 186 -37.96 -18.56 26.05
C LYS A 186 -39.17 -18.08 26.85
N LYS A 187 -39.35 -16.77 26.99
CA LYS A 187 -40.50 -16.17 27.70
C LYS A 187 -41.84 -16.52 27.03
N ALA A 188 -41.90 -16.47 25.70
CA ALA A 188 -43.11 -16.83 24.97
C ALA A 188 -43.50 -18.31 25.20
N VAL A 189 -42.54 -19.23 25.19
CA VAL A 189 -42.75 -20.65 25.49
C VAL A 189 -43.22 -20.84 26.93
N GLU A 190 -42.62 -20.15 27.90
CA GLU A 190 -43.06 -20.19 29.31
C GLU A 190 -44.53 -19.77 29.46
N THR A 191 -44.92 -18.63 28.89
CA THR A 191 -46.31 -18.12 28.94
C THR A 191 -47.31 -19.03 28.20
N TYR A 192 -46.90 -19.62 27.09
CA TYR A 192 -47.71 -20.61 26.38
C TYR A 192 -47.97 -21.84 27.27
N ASN A 193 -46.94 -22.46 27.84
CA ASN A 193 -47.08 -23.64 28.71
C ASN A 193 -47.90 -23.33 29.98
N GLU A 194 -47.77 -22.14 30.56
CA GLU A 194 -48.66 -21.70 31.67
C GLU A 194 -50.14 -21.63 31.25
N SER A 195 -50.41 -21.20 30.02
CA SER A 195 -51.76 -21.14 29.47
C SER A 195 -52.34 -22.54 29.24
N VAL A 196 -51.54 -23.48 28.70
CA VAL A 196 -51.92 -24.89 28.55
C VAL A 196 -52.31 -25.49 29.91
N ARG A 197 -51.44 -25.38 30.92
CA ARG A 197 -51.73 -25.86 32.29
C ARG A 197 -52.99 -25.27 32.90
N SER A 198 -53.24 -23.98 32.66
CA SER A 198 -54.46 -23.31 33.12
C SER A 198 -55.72 -23.90 32.48
N ILE A 199 -55.69 -24.17 31.17
CA ILE A 199 -56.80 -24.77 30.44
C ILE A 199 -57.06 -26.19 30.98
N GLU A 200 -56.01 -26.98 31.13
CA GLU A 200 -56.12 -28.35 31.65
C GLU A 200 -56.73 -28.40 33.06
N THR A 201 -56.22 -27.59 33.97
CA THR A 201 -56.63 -27.63 35.38
C THR A 201 -58.01 -27.00 35.62
N ARG A 202 -58.34 -25.91 34.93
CA ARG A 202 -59.56 -25.12 35.23
C ARG A 202 -60.69 -25.35 34.25
N LEU A 203 -60.39 -25.37 32.95
CA LEU A 203 -61.42 -25.45 31.92
C LEU A 203 -61.78 -26.88 31.58
N LEU A 204 -60.83 -27.79 31.40
CA LEU A 204 -61.16 -29.19 31.09
C LEU A 204 -61.93 -29.87 32.23
N HIS A 205 -61.62 -29.56 33.49
CA HIS A 205 -62.40 -30.05 34.63
C HIS A 205 -63.84 -29.54 34.61
N SER A 206 -64.02 -28.26 34.29
CA SER A 206 -65.34 -27.64 34.15
C SER A 206 -66.12 -28.23 32.97
N VAL A 207 -65.48 -28.43 31.81
CA VAL A 207 -66.07 -29.05 30.62
C VAL A 207 -66.46 -30.50 30.89
N ARG A 208 -65.65 -31.28 31.62
CA ARG A 208 -66.00 -32.64 32.06
C ARG A 208 -67.27 -32.64 32.91
N ARG A 209 -67.38 -31.74 33.91
CA ARG A 209 -68.60 -31.60 34.72
C ARG A 209 -69.84 -31.23 33.89
N PHE A 210 -69.70 -30.36 32.88
CA PHE A 210 -70.81 -30.04 31.98
C PHE A 210 -71.29 -31.24 31.16
N LYS A 211 -70.34 -32.08 30.71
CA LYS A 211 -70.65 -33.33 30.01
C LYS A 211 -71.42 -34.31 30.90
N ASP A 212 -71.03 -34.42 32.17
CA ASP A 212 -71.73 -35.26 33.17
C ASP A 212 -73.16 -34.78 33.44
N LEU A 213 -73.42 -33.48 33.28
CA LEU A 213 -74.74 -32.86 33.40
C LEU A 213 -75.58 -32.91 32.10
N GLY A 214 -75.13 -33.65 31.08
CA GLY A 214 -75.86 -33.88 29.84
C GLY A 214 -75.74 -32.77 28.78
N ILE A 215 -74.92 -31.75 29.02
CA ILE A 215 -74.64 -30.69 28.04
C ILE A 215 -73.43 -31.13 27.20
N SER A 216 -73.67 -31.49 25.94
CA SER A 216 -72.60 -31.91 25.02
C SER A 216 -72.64 -31.14 23.69
N SER A 217 -71.45 -30.84 23.16
CA SER A 217 -71.25 -30.23 21.84
C SER A 217 -70.76 -31.29 20.85
N LYS A 218 -71.12 -31.16 19.56
CA LYS A 218 -70.70 -32.08 18.49
C LYS A 218 -69.26 -31.83 18.02
N LYS A 219 -68.62 -30.73 18.42
CA LYS A 219 -67.26 -30.38 17.99
C LYS A 219 -66.23 -31.00 18.95
N GLN A 220 -65.30 -31.80 18.43
CA GLN A 220 -64.17 -32.29 19.22
C GLN A 220 -63.21 -31.12 19.51
N LEU A 221 -62.67 -31.11 20.72
CA LEU A 221 -61.60 -30.20 21.11
C LEU A 221 -60.27 -30.85 20.73
N ASP A 222 -59.41 -30.09 20.06
CA ASP A 222 -58.07 -30.55 19.72
C ASP A 222 -57.20 -30.64 21.00
N GLU A 223 -56.24 -31.56 20.99
CA GLU A 223 -55.26 -31.71 22.06
C GLU A 223 -54.25 -30.56 22.00
N ILE A 224 -53.99 -29.94 23.15
CA ILE A 224 -53.02 -28.85 23.28
C ILE A 224 -51.84 -29.40 24.05
N GLU A 225 -50.68 -29.53 23.41
CA GLU A 225 -49.45 -30.03 24.03
C GLU A 225 -48.57 -28.87 24.52
N GLU A 226 -47.78 -29.12 25.58
CA GLU A 226 -46.71 -28.23 26.02
C GLU A 226 -45.52 -28.25 25.05
N ILE A 227 -44.75 -27.17 24.99
CA ILE A 227 -43.52 -27.07 24.20
C ILE A 227 -42.30 -27.27 25.12
N ASP A 228 -41.52 -28.34 24.87
CA ASP A 228 -40.28 -28.66 25.61
C ASP A 228 -39.00 -28.11 24.99
N VAL A 229 -39.08 -27.50 23.80
CA VAL A 229 -37.91 -27.02 23.07
C VAL A 229 -37.39 -25.72 23.67
N ARG A 230 -36.11 -25.70 24.06
CA ARG A 230 -35.41 -24.49 24.52
C ARG A 230 -34.53 -23.91 23.42
N PRO A 231 -34.42 -22.57 23.29
CA PRO A 231 -33.43 -21.96 22.42
C PRO A 231 -32.02 -22.47 22.71
N LYS A 232 -31.31 -22.94 21.69
CA LYS A 232 -29.93 -23.43 21.80
C LYS A 232 -29.02 -22.24 22.13
N LYS A 233 -28.18 -22.38 23.16
CA LYS A 233 -27.09 -21.41 23.40
C LYS A 233 -25.98 -21.68 22.40
N LEU A 234 -25.44 -20.61 21.82
CA LEU A 234 -24.16 -20.70 21.13
C LEU A 234 -23.09 -20.95 22.19
N ASP A 235 -22.17 -21.86 21.91
CA ASP A 235 -21.03 -22.10 22.78
C ASP A 235 -20.06 -20.92 22.63
N ALA A 236 -19.82 -20.19 23.72
CA ALA A 236 -18.95 -19.00 23.70
C ALA A 236 -17.48 -19.40 23.52
N ASP A 237 -17.12 -20.60 23.94
CA ASP A 237 -15.76 -21.18 23.83
C ASP A 237 -15.38 -21.53 22.39
N ALA A 238 -16.30 -21.40 21.42
CA ALA A 238 -16.01 -21.57 20.00
C ALA A 238 -15.50 -20.27 19.31
N ILE A 239 -15.41 -19.16 20.05
CA ILE A 239 -15.10 -17.82 19.51
C ILE A 239 -13.78 -17.24 20.09
N GLU A 240 -13.24 -17.81 21.18
CA GLU A 240 -11.86 -17.54 21.65
C GLU A 240 -10.81 -18.37 20.90
#